data_AF-A0A2E2C739-F1
#
_entry.id   AF-A0A2E2C739-F1
#
_cell.length_a   1.000
_cell.length_b   1.000
_cell.length_c   1.000
_cell.angle_alpha   90.00
_cell.angle_beta   90.00
_cell.angle_gamma   90.00
#
_symmetry.space_group_name_H-M   'P 1'
#
loop_
_entity.id
_entity.type
_entity.pdbx_description
1 polymer ?
#
loop_
_entity_poly.entity_id
_entity_poly.type
_entity_poly.pdbx_seq_one_letter_code
_entity_poly.pdbx_strand_id
1 'polypeptide(L)'
;MWKCFAVTAALLVQFTSVSFAQTREEKVKQDRAHVESTGYWIYNDLEQGFQEATKSNKPLLVVLRCIPCEECVKLDEQLMEQDQSLKPLMDQFVRVRLISTNGLDLSLFQFDYDQSFAVFMLNPDRTIYGRFGTRSHRTMWSEDVSITGLRKAIAGALELHKNYESVKASLAGKRGTKPLVASPEKFPLLAGKYNSRINEKQNIVKSCIHCHQIGDAQRDYYLRDQKPLPDQILFSYPHPKILGLILDPQEKATVQKVAAGSIAAQAGFKPGEHIITLEGQPLLSIADIQWVLQHAKQTDQLAARVNRGGQELDLTIDLPKGWRRKDDLSWRVSSWPLRRMVLGGAVLEEATREERKQIGLTMASPDMTLRIKHLGQYGAHAAAKKAGFRKGDLILSYNGRKDLKRETDLLAYGVNELKPGESVPVTVLRDGKQLEMYLPRQE
;
A
#
# COMPACT_ATOMS: atom_id res chain seq x y z
N MET A 1 -35.53 75.23 -2.04
CA MET A 1 -34.14 74.73 -2.15
C MET A 1 -33.59 74.66 -0.73
N TRP A 2 -33.18 73.57 -0.11
CA TRP A 2 -32.88 72.18 -0.45
C TRP A 2 -33.04 71.40 0.88
N LYS A 3 -33.83 70.31 0.92
CA LYS A 3 -33.93 69.44 2.10
C LYS A 3 -32.81 68.40 2.02
N CYS A 4 -31.91 68.36 3.01
CA CYS A 4 -30.92 67.29 3.15
C CYS A 4 -31.50 66.18 4.03
N PHE A 5 -31.81 65.03 3.42
CA PHE A 5 -32.06 63.78 4.13
C PHE A 5 -30.73 63.12 4.47
N ALA A 6 -30.46 62.90 5.76
CA ALA A 6 -29.37 62.05 6.21
C ALA A 6 -29.82 60.58 6.16
N VAL A 7 -29.25 59.82 5.22
CA VAL A 7 -29.41 58.36 5.14
C VAL A 7 -28.30 57.73 5.98
N THR A 8 -28.65 57.18 7.15
CA THR A 8 -27.76 56.31 7.92
C THR A 8 -27.72 54.93 7.29
N ALA A 9 -26.62 54.61 6.59
CA ALA A 9 -26.32 53.26 6.14
C ALA A 9 -25.80 52.42 7.31
N ALA A 10 -26.58 51.42 7.74
CA ALA A 10 -26.14 50.42 8.69
C ALA A 10 -25.16 49.45 8.01
N LEU A 11 -23.88 49.51 8.40
CA LEU A 11 -22.86 48.53 8.00
C LEU A 11 -23.11 47.21 8.76
N LEU A 12 -23.69 46.24 8.06
CA LEU A 12 -23.70 44.83 8.48
C LEU A 12 -22.28 44.28 8.37
N VAL A 13 -21.57 44.20 9.49
CA VAL A 13 -20.30 43.47 9.59
C VAL A 13 -20.61 41.98 9.55
N GLN A 14 -20.45 41.36 8.38
CA GLN A 14 -20.40 39.91 8.25
C GLN A 14 -19.10 39.41 8.88
N PHE A 15 -19.20 38.80 10.06
CA PHE A 15 -18.11 37.99 10.61
C PHE A 15 -17.95 36.74 9.75
N THR A 16 -16.95 36.75 8.86
CA THR A 16 -16.46 35.54 8.22
C THR A 16 -15.67 34.74 9.26
N SER A 17 -16.25 33.65 9.75
CA SER A 17 -15.53 32.68 10.57
C SER A 17 -14.45 32.02 9.71
N VAL A 18 -13.20 32.45 9.88
CA VAL A 18 -12.04 31.77 9.34
C VAL A 18 -11.88 30.46 10.12
N SER A 19 -12.41 29.36 9.59
CA SER A 19 -12.15 28.02 10.11
C SER A 19 -10.71 27.63 9.77
N PHE A 20 -9.82 27.60 10.76
CA PHE A 20 -8.47 27.06 10.58
C PHE A 20 -8.55 25.55 10.36
N ALA A 21 -7.83 25.05 9.35
CA ALA A 21 -7.72 23.61 9.12
C ALA A 21 -7.10 22.93 10.36
N GLN A 22 -7.79 21.89 10.86
CA GLN A 22 -7.36 21.16 12.06
C GLN A 22 -5.96 20.56 11.88
N THR A 23 -5.15 20.65 12.93
CA THR A 23 -3.84 20.00 12.97
C THR A 23 -3.99 18.48 13.01
N ARG A 24 -2.94 17.76 12.60
CA ARG A 24 -2.92 16.29 12.68
C ARG A 24 -3.09 15.79 14.12
N GLU A 25 -2.54 16.49 15.10
CA GLU A 25 -2.66 16.12 16.51
C GLU A 25 -4.07 16.33 17.04
N GLU A 26 -4.75 17.41 16.62
CA GLU A 26 -6.18 17.61 16.91
C GLU A 26 -7.04 16.48 16.33
N LYS A 27 -6.81 16.09 15.08
CA LYS A 27 -7.55 15.00 14.43
C LYS A 27 -7.39 13.67 15.18
N VAL A 28 -6.18 13.34 15.64
CA VAL A 28 -5.94 12.12 16.44
C VAL A 28 -6.65 12.19 17.80
N LYS A 29 -6.60 13.34 18.48
CA LYS A 29 -7.28 13.51 19.78
C LYS A 29 -8.80 13.42 19.65
N GLN A 30 -9.37 14.02 18.62
CA GLN A 30 -10.80 13.96 18.33
C GLN A 30 -11.25 12.55 17.98
N ASP A 31 -10.47 11.85 17.15
CA ASP A 31 -10.73 10.44 16.82
C ASP A 31 -10.80 9.56 18.08
N ARG A 32 -9.79 9.66 18.95
CA ARG A 32 -9.77 8.95 20.23
C ARG A 32 -11.01 9.27 21.07
N ALA A 33 -11.27 10.56 21.30
CA ALA A 33 -12.39 10.99 22.12
C ALA A 33 -13.73 10.49 21.58
N HIS A 34 -13.91 10.53 20.25
CA HIS A 34 -15.10 10.00 19.60
C HIS A 34 -15.25 8.50 19.80
N VAL A 35 -14.22 7.72 19.44
CA VAL A 35 -14.27 6.25 19.53
C VAL A 35 -14.49 5.78 20.96
N GLU A 36 -13.75 6.34 21.92
CA GLU A 36 -13.90 6.01 23.35
C GLU A 36 -15.29 6.39 23.88
N SER A 37 -15.88 7.51 23.44
CA SER A 37 -17.22 7.94 23.88
C SER A 37 -18.35 7.01 23.43
N THR A 38 -18.21 6.39 22.25
CA THR A 38 -19.21 5.45 21.74
C THR A 38 -19.12 4.06 22.38
N GLY A 39 -17.92 3.68 22.86
CA GLY A 39 -17.62 2.32 23.33
C GLY A 39 -17.74 1.24 22.24
N TYR A 40 -17.87 1.62 20.96
CA TYR A 40 -18.12 0.67 19.88
C TYR A 40 -16.83 -0.09 19.48
N TRP A 41 -15.67 0.56 19.56
CA TRP A 41 -14.37 -0.04 19.30
C TRP A 41 -13.47 0.00 20.52
N ILE A 42 -12.64 -1.03 20.67
CA ILE A 42 -11.48 -1.01 21.55
C ILE A 42 -10.37 -0.20 20.88
N TYR A 43 -9.87 0.85 21.53
CA TYR A 43 -8.95 1.82 20.94
C TYR A 43 -7.49 1.53 21.32
N ASN A 44 -6.65 1.19 20.34
CA ASN A 44 -5.21 0.90 20.51
C ASN A 44 -4.87 -0.16 21.57
N ASP A 45 -5.81 -1.02 21.95
CA ASP A 45 -5.59 -2.12 22.89
C ASP A 45 -5.95 -3.47 22.26
N LEU A 46 -4.99 -4.03 21.53
CA LEU A 46 -5.17 -5.32 20.88
C LEU A 46 -5.31 -6.47 21.87
N GLU A 47 -4.64 -6.40 23.02
CA GLU A 47 -4.66 -7.48 24.00
C GLU A 47 -6.01 -7.54 24.71
N GLN A 48 -6.59 -6.38 25.06
CA GLN A 48 -7.99 -6.30 25.50
C GLN A 48 -8.94 -6.88 24.44
N GLY A 49 -8.69 -6.61 23.15
CA GLY A 49 -9.44 -7.21 22.05
C GLY A 49 -9.45 -8.74 22.08
N PHE A 50 -8.28 -9.38 22.23
CA PHE A 50 -8.19 -10.84 22.30
C PHE A 50 -8.86 -11.41 23.55
N GLN A 51 -8.71 -10.75 24.70
CA GLN A 51 -9.35 -11.16 25.94
C GLN A 51 -10.87 -11.14 25.83
N GLU A 52 -11.44 -10.05 25.30
CA GLU A 52 -12.89 -9.91 25.12
C GLU A 52 -13.42 -10.89 24.08
N ALA A 53 -12.67 -11.13 22.99
CA ALA A 53 -13.04 -12.09 21.95
C ALA A 53 -13.07 -13.54 22.48
N THR A 54 -12.10 -13.89 23.32
CA THR A 54 -12.05 -15.20 24.00
C THR A 54 -13.22 -15.35 24.95
N LYS A 55 -13.49 -14.33 25.78
CA LYS A 55 -14.59 -14.33 26.76
C LYS A 55 -15.96 -14.42 26.10
N SER A 56 -16.16 -13.72 24.98
CA SER A 56 -17.44 -13.66 24.27
C SER A 56 -17.61 -14.73 23.19
N ASN A 57 -16.56 -15.53 22.93
CA ASN A 57 -16.48 -16.46 21.79
C ASN A 57 -16.89 -15.81 20.46
N LYS A 58 -16.39 -14.60 20.21
CA LYS A 58 -16.61 -13.84 18.98
C LYS A 58 -15.30 -13.71 18.19
N PRO A 59 -15.34 -13.65 16.86
CA PRO A 59 -14.16 -13.31 16.07
C PRO A 59 -13.73 -11.85 16.32
N LEU A 60 -12.47 -11.51 16.03
CA LEU A 60 -11.99 -10.14 16.06
C LEU A 60 -12.02 -9.50 14.68
N LEU A 61 -12.41 -8.24 14.63
CA LEU A 61 -12.25 -7.33 13.50
C LEU A 61 -11.25 -6.25 13.91
N VAL A 62 -10.02 -6.37 13.44
CA VAL A 62 -8.94 -5.41 13.73
C VAL A 62 -8.77 -4.49 12.54
N VAL A 63 -8.98 -3.19 12.72
CA VAL A 63 -8.78 -2.16 11.70
C VAL A 63 -7.51 -1.38 12.03
N LEU A 64 -6.52 -1.42 11.14
CA LEU A 64 -5.32 -0.59 11.20
C LEU A 64 -5.52 0.63 10.31
N ARG A 65 -5.35 1.83 10.89
CA ARG A 65 -5.60 3.08 10.17
C ARG A 65 -4.75 4.26 10.61
N CYS A 66 -4.03 4.86 9.67
CA CYS A 66 -3.29 6.09 9.95
C CYS A 66 -4.21 7.33 9.92
N ILE A 67 -4.03 8.26 10.88
CA ILE A 67 -4.80 9.51 10.96
C ILE A 67 -3.90 10.73 10.70
N PRO A 68 -4.31 11.68 9.84
CA PRO A 68 -5.38 11.57 8.86
C PRO A 68 -4.95 10.67 7.70
N CYS A 69 -5.90 9.99 7.08
CA CYS A 69 -5.71 9.42 5.74
C CYS A 69 -6.78 10.00 4.82
N GLU A 70 -6.41 10.98 4.01
CA GLU A 70 -7.32 11.63 3.06
C GLU A 70 -7.76 10.66 1.95
N GLU A 71 -6.86 9.78 1.53
CA GLU A 71 -7.15 8.76 0.51
C GLU A 71 -8.01 7.60 1.03
N CYS A 72 -8.16 7.45 2.35
CA CYS A 72 -8.92 6.37 2.98
C CYS A 72 -10.33 6.80 3.42
N VAL A 73 -10.71 8.07 3.20
CA VAL A 73 -11.98 8.63 3.71
C VAL A 73 -13.19 7.78 3.28
N LYS A 74 -13.10 7.05 2.17
CA LYS A 74 -14.23 6.27 1.61
C LYS A 74 -14.42 4.88 2.23
N LEU A 75 -13.48 4.44 3.08
CA LEU A 75 -13.59 3.23 3.92
C LEU A 75 -13.31 3.57 5.39
N ASP A 76 -13.54 4.83 5.76
CA ASP A 76 -13.50 5.26 7.16
C ASP A 76 -14.50 4.46 7.98
N GLU A 77 -14.14 4.14 9.23
CA GLU A 77 -15.03 3.50 10.19
C GLU A 77 -16.32 4.28 10.40
N GLN A 78 -16.32 5.61 10.35
CA GLN A 78 -17.58 6.38 10.39
C GLN A 78 -18.53 6.00 9.25
N LEU A 79 -18.00 5.78 8.05
CA LEU A 79 -18.81 5.29 6.93
C LEU A 79 -19.21 3.82 7.14
N MET A 80 -18.32 3.00 7.71
CA MET A 80 -18.63 1.60 8.02
C MET A 80 -19.75 1.47 9.06
N GLU A 81 -19.76 2.33 10.08
CA GLU A 81 -20.77 2.37 11.14
C GLU A 81 -22.12 2.89 10.64
N GLN A 82 -22.11 3.83 9.71
CA GLN A 82 -23.32 4.39 9.10
C GLN A 82 -23.93 3.48 8.04
N ASP A 83 -23.17 2.52 7.49
CA ASP A 83 -23.68 1.56 6.52
C ASP A 83 -24.60 0.52 7.20
N GLN A 84 -25.89 0.62 6.89
CA GLN A 84 -26.95 -0.21 7.48
C GLN A 84 -26.77 -1.71 7.18
N SER A 85 -26.03 -2.06 6.12
CA SER A 85 -25.81 -3.45 5.71
C SER A 85 -24.54 -4.06 6.33
N LEU A 86 -23.59 -3.21 6.73
CA LEU A 86 -22.30 -3.63 7.30
C LEU A 86 -22.34 -3.71 8.82
N LYS A 87 -22.96 -2.73 9.48
CA LYS A 87 -22.98 -2.63 10.94
C LYS A 87 -23.51 -3.91 11.63
N PRO A 88 -24.62 -4.55 11.20
CA PRO A 88 -25.11 -5.78 11.85
C PRO A 88 -24.14 -6.96 11.75
N LEU A 89 -23.29 -7.00 10.72
CA LEU A 89 -22.22 -8.01 10.62
C LEU A 89 -21.08 -7.69 11.59
N MET A 90 -20.69 -6.41 11.67
CA MET A 90 -19.64 -5.97 12.59
C MET A 90 -20.03 -6.16 14.07
N ASP A 91 -21.31 -6.09 14.42
CA ASP A 91 -21.82 -6.34 15.78
C ASP A 91 -21.56 -7.78 16.28
N GLN A 92 -21.25 -8.70 15.37
CA GLN A 92 -20.87 -10.08 15.67
C GLN A 92 -19.37 -10.23 15.95
N PHE A 93 -18.57 -9.17 15.82
CA PHE A 93 -17.14 -9.18 16.12
C PHE A 93 -16.84 -8.41 17.42
N VAL A 94 -15.73 -8.77 18.07
CA VAL A 94 -15.00 -7.83 18.91
C VAL A 94 -14.16 -6.94 17.99
N ARG A 95 -14.32 -5.63 18.10
CA ARG A 95 -13.77 -4.69 17.12
C ARG A 95 -12.65 -3.88 17.76
N VAL A 96 -11.48 -3.85 17.13
CA VAL A 96 -10.29 -3.15 17.62
C VAL A 96 -9.82 -2.16 16.55
N ARG A 97 -9.67 -0.90 16.94
CA ARG A 97 -9.08 0.15 16.10
C ARG A 97 -7.63 0.38 16.53
N LEU A 98 -6.69 0.17 15.61
CA LEU A 98 -5.28 0.46 15.79
C LEU A 98 -4.89 1.64 14.91
N ILE A 99 -4.54 2.78 15.52
CA ILE A 99 -4.15 3.99 14.79
C ILE A 99 -2.64 4.17 14.63
N SER A 100 -1.88 3.22 15.16
CA SER A 100 -0.43 3.20 15.14
C SER A 100 0.10 1.78 15.02
N THR A 101 1.35 1.65 14.56
CA THR A 101 2.06 0.37 14.50
C THR A 101 3.10 0.19 15.61
N ASN A 102 3.19 1.13 16.57
CA ASN A 102 4.00 0.94 17.78
C ASN A 102 3.65 -0.40 18.45
N GLY A 103 4.64 -1.25 18.69
CA GLY A 103 4.43 -2.55 19.35
C GLY A 103 3.61 -3.57 18.55
N LEU A 104 3.29 -3.30 17.27
CA LEU A 104 2.52 -4.20 16.44
C LEU A 104 3.23 -5.55 16.28
N ASP A 105 2.52 -6.66 16.52
CA ASP A 105 3.06 -8.00 16.34
C ASP A 105 3.25 -8.32 14.84
N LEU A 106 4.50 -8.23 14.36
CA LEU A 106 4.84 -8.50 12.96
C LEU A 106 4.80 -9.99 12.60
N SER A 107 4.59 -10.89 13.56
CA SER A 107 4.31 -12.30 13.27
C SER A 107 2.83 -12.57 12.97
N LEU A 108 1.96 -11.60 13.26
CA LEU A 108 0.52 -11.67 13.05
C LEU A 108 0.05 -10.68 11.98
N PHE A 109 0.45 -9.41 12.08
CA PHE A 109 0.02 -8.35 11.16
C PHE A 109 1.04 -8.13 10.05
N GLN A 110 0.99 -9.03 9.09
CA GLN A 110 1.72 -8.95 7.84
C GLN A 110 0.76 -8.61 6.70
N PHE A 111 0.92 -7.41 6.15
CA PHE A 111 0.16 -6.86 5.03
C PHE A 111 1.04 -5.85 4.28
N ASP A 112 0.53 -5.31 3.18
CA ASP A 112 1.21 -4.24 2.46
C ASP A 112 1.33 -2.98 3.32
N TYR A 113 2.51 -2.74 3.87
CA TYR A 113 2.77 -1.64 4.80
C TYR A 113 2.72 -0.26 4.13
N ASP A 114 2.69 -0.17 2.79
CA ASP A 114 2.40 1.07 2.08
C ASP A 114 0.89 1.40 2.06
N GLN A 115 0.04 0.53 2.63
CA GLN A 115 -1.37 0.80 2.86
C GLN A 115 -1.59 1.51 4.18
N SER A 116 -2.36 2.59 4.13
CA SER A 116 -2.79 3.37 5.29
C SER A 116 -4.08 2.86 5.92
N PHE A 117 -4.67 1.81 5.35
CA PHE A 117 -5.86 1.11 5.82
C PHE A 117 -5.70 -0.40 5.59
N ALA A 118 -5.87 -1.20 6.64
CA ALA A 118 -5.95 -2.65 6.54
C ALA A 118 -6.92 -3.20 7.58
N VAL A 119 -7.63 -4.27 7.24
CA VAL A 119 -8.55 -4.96 8.13
C VAL A 119 -8.12 -6.42 8.24
N PHE A 120 -8.09 -6.93 9.45
CA PHE A 120 -7.85 -8.33 9.75
C PHE A 120 -9.09 -8.91 10.43
N MET A 121 -9.54 -10.05 9.93
CA MET A 121 -10.58 -10.85 10.57
C MET A 121 -9.90 -12.08 11.19
N LEU A 122 -10.08 -12.28 12.50
CA LEU A 122 -9.31 -13.25 13.29
C LEU A 122 -10.22 -14.11 14.18
N ASN A 123 -9.80 -15.34 14.46
CA ASN A 123 -10.29 -16.11 15.61
C ASN A 123 -9.67 -15.57 16.91
N PRO A 124 -10.31 -15.74 18.09
CA PRO A 124 -9.69 -15.47 19.39
C PRO A 124 -8.30 -16.09 19.60
N ASP A 125 -8.03 -17.27 19.02
CA ASP A 125 -6.74 -17.94 19.10
C ASP A 125 -5.65 -17.37 18.16
N ARG A 126 -5.91 -16.20 17.58
CA ARG A 126 -5.04 -15.45 16.64
C ARG A 126 -4.95 -16.07 15.24
N THR A 127 -5.75 -17.09 14.91
CA THR A 127 -5.85 -17.59 13.54
C THR A 127 -6.49 -16.56 12.62
N ILE A 128 -5.89 -16.32 11.46
CA ILE A 128 -6.37 -15.34 10.49
C ILE A 128 -7.42 -15.98 9.59
N TYR A 129 -8.62 -15.38 9.53
CA TYR A 129 -9.64 -15.72 8.54
C TYR A 129 -9.36 -15.04 7.20
N GLY A 130 -8.97 -13.77 7.24
CA GLY A 130 -8.51 -13.07 6.05
C GLY A 130 -8.07 -11.65 6.32
N ARG A 131 -7.60 -11.03 5.25
CA ARG A 131 -7.18 -9.62 5.19
C ARG A 131 -8.13 -8.86 4.27
N PHE A 132 -8.22 -7.54 4.44
CA PHE A 132 -8.88 -6.64 3.51
C PHE A 132 -8.18 -5.28 3.54
N GLY A 133 -8.29 -4.49 2.48
CA GLY A 133 -7.63 -3.20 2.35
C GLY A 133 -6.37 -3.32 1.50
N THR A 134 -6.47 -2.85 0.26
CA THR A 134 -5.36 -2.78 -0.69
C THR A 134 -5.62 -1.73 -1.76
N ARG A 135 -4.59 -1.42 -2.54
CA ARG A 135 -4.66 -0.61 -3.76
C ARG A 135 -3.53 -0.97 -4.71
N SER A 136 -3.79 -0.78 -5.98
CA SER A 136 -2.86 -0.93 -7.11
C SER A 136 -2.36 0.41 -7.66
N HIS A 137 -2.90 1.52 -7.16
CA HIS A 137 -2.53 2.87 -7.57
C HIS A 137 -2.70 3.87 -6.42
N ARG A 138 -1.99 5.00 -6.49
CA ARG A 138 -2.01 6.03 -5.44
C ARG A 138 -3.39 6.63 -5.20
N THR A 139 -4.16 6.85 -6.27
CA THR A 139 -5.43 7.61 -6.27
C THR A 139 -6.65 6.81 -6.71
N MET A 140 -6.47 5.64 -7.35
CA MET A 140 -7.57 4.83 -7.90
C MET A 140 -7.86 3.63 -6.99
N TRP A 141 -8.45 3.92 -5.83
CA TRP A 141 -8.72 2.91 -4.79
C TRP A 141 -9.99 2.09 -5.08
N SER A 142 -10.98 2.67 -5.76
CA SER A 142 -12.29 2.04 -6.00
C SER A 142 -12.23 0.81 -6.91
N GLU A 143 -11.11 0.59 -7.59
CA GLU A 143 -10.88 -0.62 -8.39
C GLU A 143 -10.52 -1.84 -7.54
N ASP A 144 -10.05 -1.62 -6.31
CA ASP A 144 -9.44 -2.70 -5.52
C ASP A 144 -10.17 -2.93 -4.19
N VAL A 145 -10.99 -1.98 -3.73
CA VAL A 145 -11.79 -2.10 -2.50
C VAL A 145 -13.14 -1.37 -2.59
N SER A 146 -14.14 -1.88 -1.87
CA SER A 146 -15.46 -1.26 -1.72
C SER A 146 -16.11 -1.65 -0.39
N ILE A 147 -17.10 -0.88 0.09
CA ILE A 147 -17.92 -1.24 1.27
C ILE A 147 -18.66 -2.56 1.02
N THR A 148 -19.21 -2.76 -0.19
CA THR A 148 -19.85 -4.01 -0.60
C THR A 148 -18.91 -5.21 -0.49
N GLY A 149 -17.67 -5.06 -0.97
CA GLY A 149 -16.62 -6.08 -0.87
C GLY A 149 -16.25 -6.37 0.58
N LEU A 150 -16.08 -5.32 1.40
CA LEU A 150 -15.80 -5.47 2.83
C LEU A 150 -16.92 -6.23 3.55
N ARG A 151 -18.19 -5.89 3.27
CA ARG A 151 -19.36 -6.60 3.80
C ARG A 151 -19.30 -8.09 3.50
N LYS A 152 -18.98 -8.46 2.26
CA LYS A 152 -18.88 -9.87 1.86
C LYS A 152 -17.68 -10.56 2.49
N ALA A 153 -16.54 -9.88 2.64
CA ALA A 153 -15.37 -10.40 3.35
C ALA A 153 -15.70 -10.69 4.83
N ILE A 154 -16.34 -9.74 5.52
CA ILE A 154 -16.78 -9.91 6.92
C ILE A 154 -17.79 -11.05 7.06
N ALA A 155 -18.79 -11.13 6.17
CA ALA A 155 -19.72 -12.26 6.15
C ALA A 155 -19.01 -13.61 5.94
N GLY A 156 -18.01 -13.65 5.05
CA GLY A 156 -17.18 -14.83 4.84
C GLY A 156 -16.34 -15.21 6.05
N ALA A 157 -15.80 -14.24 6.79
CA ALA A 157 -15.09 -14.49 8.04
C ALA A 157 -16.01 -15.06 9.13
N LEU A 158 -17.26 -14.58 9.24
CA LEU A 158 -18.26 -15.14 10.15
C LEU A 158 -18.58 -16.60 9.81
N GLU A 159 -18.69 -16.92 8.52
CA GLU A 159 -18.92 -18.32 8.09
C GLU A 159 -17.72 -19.22 8.41
N LEU A 160 -16.48 -18.73 8.21
CA LEU A 160 -15.28 -19.46 8.63
C LEU A 160 -15.23 -19.63 10.15
N HIS A 161 -15.67 -18.63 10.92
CA HIS A 161 -15.72 -18.71 12.38
C HIS A 161 -16.75 -19.72 12.87
N LYS A 162 -17.94 -19.75 12.28
CA LYS A 162 -18.98 -20.73 12.59
C LYS A 162 -18.52 -22.17 12.34
N ASN A 163 -17.71 -22.38 11.30
CA ASN A 163 -17.19 -23.69 10.92
C ASN A 163 -15.74 -23.92 11.37
N TYR A 164 -15.27 -23.19 12.39
CA TYR A 164 -13.84 -23.07 12.67
C TYR A 164 -13.09 -24.41 12.81
N GLU A 165 -13.66 -25.36 13.54
CA GLU A 165 -13.01 -26.67 13.76
C GLU A 165 -12.76 -27.44 12.47
N SER A 166 -13.62 -27.33 11.45
CA SER A 166 -13.42 -28.02 10.17
C SER A 166 -12.49 -27.27 9.22
N VAL A 167 -12.40 -25.94 9.33
CA VAL A 167 -11.58 -25.11 8.44
C VAL A 167 -10.23 -24.70 9.03
N LYS A 168 -9.98 -24.94 10.32
CA LYS A 168 -8.75 -24.48 11.02
C LYS A 168 -7.47 -24.88 10.30
N ALA A 169 -7.40 -26.12 9.79
CA ALA A 169 -6.24 -26.61 9.06
C ALA A 169 -5.97 -25.83 7.76
N SER A 170 -7.01 -25.42 7.02
CA SER A 170 -6.86 -24.67 5.76
C SER A 170 -6.44 -23.22 5.98
N LEU A 171 -6.57 -22.70 7.21
CA LEU A 171 -6.17 -21.34 7.58
C LEU A 171 -4.70 -21.24 8.00
N ALA A 172 -3.99 -22.35 8.21
CA ALA A 172 -2.61 -22.36 8.70
C ALA A 172 -1.66 -21.53 7.80
N GLY A 173 -1.84 -21.61 6.48
CA GLY A 173 -1.04 -20.86 5.50
C GLY A 173 -1.24 -19.34 5.53
N LYS A 174 -2.26 -18.84 6.25
CA LYS A 174 -2.51 -17.39 6.38
C LYS A 174 -1.55 -16.71 7.33
N ARG A 175 -0.69 -17.45 8.04
CA ARG A 175 0.40 -16.94 8.87
C ARG A 175 1.76 -17.16 8.18
N GLY A 176 2.57 -16.11 8.14
CA GLY A 176 3.82 -16.09 7.38
C GLY A 176 5.00 -16.60 8.17
N THR A 177 6.16 -16.52 7.52
CA THR A 177 7.44 -16.82 8.15
C THR A 177 7.75 -15.83 9.27
N LYS A 178 8.70 -16.21 10.14
CA LYS A 178 9.20 -15.34 11.20
C LYS A 178 9.66 -13.98 10.62
N PRO A 179 9.17 -12.85 11.15
CA PRO A 179 9.60 -11.54 10.69
C PRO A 179 11.06 -11.24 11.09
N LEU A 180 11.69 -10.27 10.41
CA LEU A 180 13.06 -9.82 10.70
C LEU A 180 13.23 -9.37 12.16
N VAL A 181 12.21 -8.72 12.71
CA VAL A 181 12.09 -8.33 14.12
C VAL A 181 10.65 -8.56 14.57
N ALA A 182 10.42 -8.69 15.88
CA ALA A 182 9.09 -8.99 16.42
C ALA A 182 8.09 -7.83 16.29
N SER A 183 8.57 -6.57 16.36
CA SER A 183 7.75 -5.36 16.35
C SER A 183 8.50 -4.18 15.70
N PRO A 184 7.80 -3.17 15.15
CA PRO A 184 8.42 -2.11 14.35
C PRO A 184 9.54 -1.34 15.04
N GLU A 185 9.36 -0.96 16.31
CA GLU A 185 10.35 -0.18 17.08
C GLU A 185 11.68 -0.93 17.29
N LYS A 186 11.72 -2.24 17.02
CA LYS A 186 12.93 -3.07 17.11
C LYS A 186 13.79 -3.03 15.84
N PHE A 187 13.30 -2.48 14.73
CA PHE A 187 14.18 -2.23 13.59
C PHE A 187 15.21 -1.16 13.96
N PRO A 188 16.50 -1.31 13.61
CA PRO A 188 17.50 -0.33 14.03
C PRO A 188 17.29 1.09 13.45
N LEU A 189 16.53 1.25 12.34
CA LEU A 189 16.12 2.57 11.85
C LEU A 189 15.24 3.35 12.85
N LEU A 190 14.40 2.61 13.59
CA LEU A 190 13.34 3.10 14.46
C LEU A 190 13.69 3.00 15.94
N ALA A 191 14.62 2.10 16.30
CA ALA A 191 15.09 1.88 17.65
C ALA A 191 15.63 3.18 18.29
N GLY A 192 15.29 3.41 19.56
CA GLY A 192 15.67 4.61 20.32
C GLY A 192 14.89 5.88 19.97
N LYS A 193 14.20 5.92 18.82
CA LYS A 193 13.35 7.05 18.41
C LYS A 193 11.88 6.84 18.79
N TYR A 194 11.45 5.58 18.83
CA TYR A 194 10.07 5.19 19.07
C TYR A 194 9.97 4.13 20.18
N ASN A 195 8.85 4.12 20.88
CA ASN A 195 8.51 3.14 21.91
C ASN A 195 7.51 2.10 21.38
N SER A 196 7.26 1.03 22.15
CA SER A 196 6.25 0.01 21.82
C SER A 196 4.80 0.50 21.99
N ARG A 197 4.59 1.70 22.56
CA ARG A 197 3.29 2.36 22.65
C ARG A 197 3.41 3.80 22.16
N ILE A 198 2.37 4.28 21.51
CA ILE A 198 2.23 5.70 21.14
C ILE A 198 1.98 6.54 22.40
N ASN A 199 2.46 7.79 22.43
CA ASN A 199 2.14 8.71 23.50
C ASN A 199 0.66 9.08 23.48
N GLU A 200 0.09 9.33 24.66
CA GLU A 200 -1.34 9.59 24.80
C GLU A 200 -1.72 11.07 25.00
N LYS A 201 -0.81 11.88 25.53
CA LYS A 201 -1.11 13.26 25.96
C LYS A 201 -0.42 14.33 25.10
N GLN A 202 0.88 14.17 24.86
CA GLN A 202 1.73 15.13 24.17
C GLN A 202 2.59 14.45 23.11
N ASN A 203 2.88 15.18 22.02
CA ASN A 203 3.70 14.69 20.91
C ASN A 203 3.15 13.38 20.33
N ILE A 204 1.82 13.20 20.35
CA ILE A 204 1.16 11.94 19.97
C ILE A 204 1.60 11.53 18.57
N VAL A 205 1.47 12.47 17.63
CA VAL A 205 1.82 12.27 16.21
C VAL A 205 3.30 11.95 16.02
N LYS A 206 4.20 12.62 16.77
CA LYS A 206 5.65 12.41 16.65
C LYS A 206 6.09 11.05 17.19
N SER A 207 5.34 10.48 18.14
CA SER A 207 5.61 9.16 18.71
C SER A 207 5.02 7.98 17.93
N CYS A 208 4.19 8.26 16.91
CA CYS A 208 3.54 7.27 16.07
C CYS A 208 4.53 6.65 15.08
N ILE A 209 4.61 5.32 15.04
CA ILE A 209 5.22 4.61 13.91
C ILE A 209 4.13 4.38 12.86
N HIS A 210 4.29 4.99 11.69
CA HIS A 210 3.39 4.81 10.54
C HIS A 210 3.66 3.49 9.83
N CYS A 211 2.63 2.90 9.22
CA CYS A 211 2.74 1.62 8.51
C CYS A 211 3.92 1.61 7.51
N HIS A 212 4.03 2.61 6.64
CA HIS A 212 5.08 2.64 5.62
C HIS A 212 6.50 2.67 6.20
N GLN A 213 6.68 3.16 7.43
CA GLN A 213 7.97 3.15 8.10
C GLN A 213 8.46 1.73 8.40
N ILE A 214 7.56 0.74 8.49
CA ILE A 214 7.93 -0.67 8.57
C ILE A 214 8.63 -1.09 7.27
N GLY A 215 8.06 -0.75 6.10
CA GLY A 215 8.67 -1.03 4.80
C GLY A 215 9.98 -0.27 4.59
N ASP A 216 10.08 0.97 5.05
CA ASP A 216 11.32 1.76 5.03
C ASP A 216 12.40 1.09 5.90
N ALA A 217 12.03 0.68 7.12
CA ALA A 217 12.92 0.04 8.08
C ALA A 217 13.36 -1.36 7.63
N GLN A 218 12.50 -2.11 6.95
CA GLN A 218 12.84 -3.39 6.33
C GLN A 218 13.91 -3.22 5.25
N ARG A 219 13.81 -2.20 4.39
CA ARG A 219 14.83 -1.93 3.36
C ARG A 219 16.14 -1.49 3.99
N ASP A 220 16.07 -0.53 4.91
CA ASP A 220 17.21 -0.04 5.66
C ASP A 220 17.95 -1.16 6.41
N TYR A 221 17.25 -2.18 6.94
CA TYR A 221 17.86 -3.35 7.57
C TYR A 221 18.89 -4.07 6.68
N TYR A 222 18.67 -4.12 5.36
CA TYR A 222 19.64 -4.68 4.41
C TYR A 222 20.66 -3.63 3.97
N LEU A 223 20.20 -2.44 3.62
CA LEU A 223 21.06 -1.39 3.06
C LEU A 223 22.14 -0.91 4.03
N ARG A 224 21.86 -0.88 5.34
CA ARG A 224 22.86 -0.49 6.35
C ARG A 224 24.09 -1.40 6.36
N ASP A 225 23.91 -2.66 5.97
CA ASP A 225 24.99 -3.66 5.87
C ASP A 225 25.47 -3.79 4.42
N GLN A 226 25.09 -2.87 3.53
CA GLN A 226 25.34 -2.90 2.08
C GLN A 226 24.90 -4.21 1.41
N LYS A 227 23.87 -4.87 1.95
CA LYS A 227 23.28 -6.06 1.34
C LYS A 227 22.30 -5.66 0.25
N PRO A 228 22.24 -6.40 -0.88
CA PRO A 228 21.23 -6.16 -1.89
C PRO A 228 19.84 -6.37 -1.32
N LEU A 229 18.88 -5.57 -1.76
CA LEU A 229 17.47 -5.72 -1.42
C LEU A 229 16.88 -6.92 -2.19
N PRO A 230 16.34 -7.93 -1.49
CA PRO A 230 15.62 -9.01 -2.15
C PRO A 230 14.40 -8.49 -2.92
N ASP A 231 14.06 -9.14 -4.04
CA ASP A 231 12.87 -8.78 -4.85
C ASP A 231 11.58 -8.76 -4.02
N GLN A 232 11.46 -9.65 -3.03
CA GLN A 232 10.31 -9.71 -2.12
C GLN A 232 10.20 -8.48 -1.19
N ILE A 233 11.30 -7.76 -0.94
CA ILE A 233 11.36 -6.52 -0.15
C ILE A 233 11.19 -5.28 -1.04
N LEU A 234 11.65 -5.34 -2.30
CA LEU A 234 11.44 -4.26 -3.27
C LEU A 234 10.00 -4.22 -3.79
N PHE A 235 9.49 -5.37 -4.21
CA PHE A 235 8.17 -5.57 -4.81
C PHE A 235 7.24 -6.30 -3.83
N SER A 236 7.06 -5.69 -2.66
CA SER A 236 6.25 -6.23 -1.56
C SER A 236 4.76 -6.25 -1.91
N TYR A 237 4.08 -7.35 -1.58
CA TYR A 237 2.65 -7.58 -1.78
C TYR A 237 2.19 -7.24 -3.21
N PRO A 238 2.76 -7.93 -4.22
CA PRO A 238 2.46 -7.64 -5.62
C PRO A 238 0.97 -7.80 -5.91
N HIS A 239 0.38 -6.85 -6.62
CA HIS A 239 -1.04 -6.88 -6.95
C HIS A 239 -1.35 -7.98 -7.97
N PRO A 240 -2.44 -8.77 -7.86
CA PRO A 240 -2.77 -9.85 -8.82
C PRO A 240 -2.91 -9.39 -10.28
N LYS A 241 -3.14 -8.09 -10.51
CA LYS A 241 -3.11 -7.47 -11.86
C LYS A 241 -1.80 -7.79 -12.61
N ILE A 242 -0.68 -7.99 -11.93
CA ILE A 242 0.61 -8.32 -12.57
C ILE A 242 0.64 -9.73 -13.18
N LEU A 243 -0.23 -10.61 -12.71
CA LEU A 243 -0.46 -11.94 -13.28
C LEU A 243 -1.52 -11.91 -14.39
N GLY A 244 -2.15 -10.75 -14.62
CA GLY A 244 -3.29 -10.59 -15.51
C GLY A 244 -4.62 -11.02 -14.89
N LEU A 245 -4.68 -11.13 -13.57
CA LEU A 245 -5.90 -11.43 -12.82
C LEU A 245 -6.51 -10.13 -12.29
N ILE A 246 -7.67 -9.72 -12.82
CA ILE A 246 -8.40 -8.52 -12.41
C ILE A 246 -9.62 -9.00 -11.63
N LEU A 247 -9.71 -8.62 -10.36
CA LEU A 247 -10.75 -9.07 -9.44
C LEU A 247 -11.83 -8.01 -9.29
N ASP A 248 -13.05 -8.44 -9.01
CA ASP A 248 -14.16 -7.53 -8.71
C ASP A 248 -14.03 -7.00 -7.27
N PRO A 249 -13.87 -5.68 -7.05
CA PRO A 249 -13.74 -5.10 -5.71
C PRO A 249 -15.03 -5.17 -4.88
N GLN A 250 -16.17 -5.59 -5.46
CA GLN A 250 -17.45 -5.76 -4.80
C GLN A 250 -17.77 -7.22 -4.42
N GLU A 251 -16.85 -8.14 -4.73
CA GLU A 251 -17.00 -9.58 -4.49
C GLU A 251 -15.85 -10.16 -3.67
N LYS A 252 -16.05 -11.37 -3.11
CA LYS A 252 -14.95 -12.13 -2.50
C LYS A 252 -14.14 -12.82 -3.60
N ALA A 253 -12.91 -12.39 -3.84
CA ALA A 253 -11.95 -13.10 -4.70
C ALA A 253 -12.55 -13.60 -6.05
N THR A 254 -13.45 -12.80 -6.65
CA THR A 254 -14.11 -13.15 -7.91
C THR A 254 -13.40 -12.49 -9.07
N VAL A 255 -13.14 -13.25 -10.13
CA VAL A 255 -12.45 -12.78 -11.33
C VAL A 255 -13.40 -11.93 -12.15
N GLN A 256 -13.12 -10.64 -12.26
CA GLN A 256 -13.85 -9.74 -13.16
C GLN A 256 -13.33 -9.87 -14.59
N LYS A 257 -12.00 -9.94 -14.76
CA LYS A 257 -11.36 -10.00 -16.07
C LYS A 257 -10.04 -10.74 -15.99
N VAL A 258 -9.67 -11.40 -17.08
CA VAL A 258 -8.35 -12.00 -17.28
C VAL A 258 -7.69 -11.32 -18.47
N ALA A 259 -6.46 -10.83 -18.29
CA ALA A 259 -5.71 -10.20 -19.37
C ALA A 259 -5.22 -11.24 -20.39
N ALA A 260 -5.39 -10.96 -21.68
CA ALA A 260 -4.97 -11.87 -22.75
C ALA A 260 -3.45 -12.13 -22.71
N GLY A 261 -3.05 -13.38 -22.95
CA GLY A 261 -1.63 -13.80 -22.95
C GLY A 261 -0.94 -13.76 -21.58
N SER A 262 -1.66 -13.44 -20.51
CA SER A 262 -1.10 -13.34 -19.15
C SER A 262 -0.89 -14.69 -18.48
N ILE A 263 -0.21 -14.69 -17.33
CA ILE A 263 -0.01 -15.88 -16.49
C ILE A 263 -1.37 -16.48 -16.08
N ALA A 264 -2.33 -15.63 -15.67
CA ALA A 264 -3.66 -16.08 -15.31
C ALA A 264 -4.44 -16.67 -16.50
N ALA A 265 -4.28 -16.12 -17.70
CA ALA A 265 -4.89 -16.71 -18.90
C ALA A 265 -4.29 -18.07 -19.24
N GLN A 266 -2.97 -18.23 -19.12
CA GLN A 266 -2.26 -19.49 -19.33
C GLN A 266 -2.67 -20.56 -18.31
N ALA A 267 -2.89 -20.15 -17.06
CA ALA A 267 -3.43 -20.99 -16.00
C ALA A 267 -4.92 -21.37 -16.19
N GLY A 268 -5.61 -20.78 -17.17
CA GLY A 268 -6.97 -21.14 -17.54
C GLY A 268 -8.08 -20.44 -16.75
N PHE A 269 -7.77 -19.37 -16.01
CA PHE A 269 -8.79 -18.54 -15.34
C PHE A 269 -9.75 -17.90 -16.35
N LYS A 270 -11.00 -17.68 -15.93
CA LYS A 270 -12.04 -17.04 -16.73
C LYS A 270 -12.80 -15.97 -15.91
N PRO A 271 -13.33 -14.93 -16.58
CA PRO A 271 -14.25 -13.99 -15.95
C PRO A 271 -15.46 -14.70 -15.31
N GLY A 272 -15.91 -14.19 -14.16
CA GLY A 272 -17.03 -14.70 -13.37
C GLY A 272 -16.67 -15.81 -12.37
N GLU A 273 -15.44 -16.34 -12.41
CA GLU A 273 -15.02 -17.38 -11.47
C GLU A 273 -14.83 -16.86 -10.05
N HIS A 274 -15.32 -17.60 -9.07
CA HIS A 274 -14.98 -17.37 -7.67
C HIS A 274 -13.76 -18.22 -7.31
N ILE A 275 -12.65 -17.58 -6.90
CA ILE A 275 -11.48 -18.30 -6.41
C ILE A 275 -11.76 -18.72 -4.97
N ILE A 276 -12.02 -20.01 -4.78
CA ILE A 276 -12.36 -20.60 -3.49
C ILE A 276 -11.11 -20.63 -2.61
N THR A 277 -10.03 -21.23 -3.12
CA THR A 277 -8.74 -21.30 -2.41
C THR A 277 -7.57 -20.96 -3.31
N LEU A 278 -6.49 -20.50 -2.68
CA LEU A 278 -5.16 -20.37 -3.28
C LEU A 278 -4.13 -20.88 -2.26
N GLU A 279 -3.26 -21.79 -2.67
CA GLU A 279 -2.37 -22.55 -1.77
C GLU A 279 -3.14 -23.19 -0.60
N GLY A 280 -4.32 -23.75 -0.90
CA GLY A 280 -5.21 -24.38 0.07
C GLY A 280 -5.94 -23.42 1.02
N GLN A 281 -5.63 -22.13 0.99
CA GLN A 281 -6.20 -21.13 1.90
C GLN A 281 -7.48 -20.53 1.32
N PRO A 282 -8.59 -20.45 2.08
CA PRO A 282 -9.80 -19.75 1.63
C PRO A 282 -9.53 -18.26 1.45
N LEU A 283 -10.12 -17.64 0.42
CA LEU A 283 -9.89 -16.22 0.12
C LEU A 283 -11.11 -15.37 0.44
N LEU A 284 -10.91 -14.29 1.19
CA LEU A 284 -11.95 -13.31 1.49
C LEU A 284 -11.82 -12.02 0.69
N SER A 285 -10.64 -11.72 0.14
CA SER A 285 -10.39 -10.49 -0.62
C SER A 285 -9.15 -10.55 -1.51
N ILE A 286 -8.92 -9.47 -2.28
CA ILE A 286 -7.68 -9.25 -3.04
C ILE A 286 -6.44 -9.26 -2.12
N ALA A 287 -6.55 -8.77 -0.88
CA ALA A 287 -5.43 -8.74 0.06
C ALA A 287 -4.97 -10.14 0.49
N ASP A 288 -5.88 -11.14 0.50
CA ASP A 288 -5.49 -12.54 0.71
C ASP A 288 -4.74 -13.12 -0.50
N ILE A 289 -5.06 -12.68 -1.73
CA ILE A 289 -4.29 -13.07 -2.91
C ILE A 289 -2.89 -12.47 -2.83
N GLN A 290 -2.78 -11.17 -2.52
CA GLN A 290 -1.48 -10.52 -2.32
C GLN A 290 -0.66 -11.17 -1.20
N TRP A 291 -1.32 -11.65 -0.14
CA TRP A 291 -0.67 -12.43 0.92
C TRP A 291 0.03 -13.66 0.37
N VAL A 292 -0.67 -14.47 -0.43
CA VAL A 292 -0.08 -15.67 -1.04
C VAL A 292 1.04 -15.27 -1.99
N LEU A 293 0.81 -14.27 -2.85
CA LEU A 293 1.81 -13.80 -3.80
C LEU A 293 3.06 -13.27 -3.09
N GLN A 294 2.93 -12.58 -1.95
CA GLN A 294 4.05 -12.13 -1.14
C GLN A 294 4.94 -13.29 -0.68
N HIS A 295 4.36 -14.46 -0.40
CA HIS A 295 5.07 -15.64 0.11
C HIS A 295 5.51 -16.63 -0.97
N ALA A 296 5.03 -16.46 -2.21
CA ALA A 296 5.49 -17.24 -3.36
C ALA A 296 6.99 -17.01 -3.63
N LYS A 297 7.67 -18.02 -4.15
CA LYS A 297 9.11 -18.00 -4.45
C LYS A 297 9.44 -17.18 -5.72
N GLN A 298 10.73 -17.07 -6.03
CA GLN A 298 11.19 -16.41 -7.27
C GLN A 298 10.70 -17.14 -8.53
N THR A 299 10.58 -18.46 -8.45
CA THR A 299 9.91 -19.34 -9.40
C THR A 299 9.08 -20.31 -8.59
N ASP A 300 7.80 -20.45 -8.92
CA ASP A 300 6.85 -21.21 -8.10
C ASP A 300 5.69 -21.73 -8.94
N GLN A 301 4.94 -22.68 -8.38
CA GLN A 301 3.65 -23.13 -8.90
C GLN A 301 2.62 -23.01 -7.80
N LEU A 302 1.60 -22.17 -8.00
CA LEU A 302 0.55 -21.99 -6.99
C LEU A 302 -0.71 -22.76 -7.40
N ALA A 303 -1.20 -23.61 -6.52
CA ALA A 303 -2.45 -24.34 -6.67
C ALA A 303 -3.63 -23.43 -6.31
N ALA A 304 -4.60 -23.32 -7.23
CA ALA A 304 -5.84 -22.59 -7.01
C ALA A 304 -7.04 -23.51 -7.22
N ARG A 305 -8.10 -23.34 -6.42
CA ARG A 305 -9.40 -23.96 -6.66
C ARG A 305 -10.42 -22.89 -6.96
N VAL A 306 -11.16 -23.05 -8.05
CA VAL A 306 -12.17 -22.08 -8.51
C VAL A 306 -13.54 -22.73 -8.64
N ASN A 307 -14.60 -21.95 -8.43
CA ASN A 307 -15.96 -22.28 -8.83
C ASN A 307 -16.25 -21.66 -10.20
N ARG A 308 -16.51 -22.51 -11.21
CA ARG A 308 -16.91 -22.12 -12.56
C ARG A 308 -18.32 -22.61 -12.81
N GLY A 309 -19.31 -21.74 -12.67
CA GLY A 309 -20.71 -22.07 -12.93
C GLY A 309 -21.24 -23.24 -12.09
N GLY A 310 -20.81 -23.34 -10.83
CA GLY A 310 -21.19 -24.42 -9.92
C GLY A 310 -20.20 -25.59 -9.88
N GLN A 311 -19.31 -25.72 -10.86
CA GLN A 311 -18.29 -26.78 -10.88
C GLN A 311 -17.00 -26.30 -10.20
N GLU A 312 -16.45 -27.10 -9.28
CA GLU A 312 -15.12 -26.87 -8.72
C GLU A 312 -14.03 -27.40 -9.66
N LEU A 313 -13.02 -26.56 -9.93
CA LEU A 313 -11.89 -26.87 -10.80
C LEU A 313 -10.58 -26.50 -10.11
N ASP A 314 -9.58 -27.37 -10.24
CA ASP A 314 -8.21 -27.08 -9.82
C ASP A 314 -7.44 -26.47 -10.99
N LEU A 315 -6.78 -25.33 -10.74
CA LEU A 315 -5.90 -24.61 -11.67
C LEU A 315 -4.50 -24.49 -11.05
N THR A 316 -3.49 -24.35 -11.90
CA THR A 316 -2.10 -24.11 -11.46
C THR A 316 -1.58 -22.82 -12.08
N ILE A 317 -1.05 -21.92 -11.24
CA ILE A 317 -0.42 -20.67 -11.65
C ILE A 317 1.08 -20.88 -11.70
N ASP A 318 1.66 -20.91 -12.89
CA ASP A 318 3.11 -20.95 -13.08
C ASP A 318 3.72 -19.55 -12.96
N LEU A 319 4.57 -19.35 -11.96
CA LEU A 319 5.27 -18.09 -11.70
C LEU A 319 6.70 -18.18 -12.23
N PRO A 320 7.04 -17.55 -13.38
CA PRO A 320 8.40 -17.59 -13.93
C PRO A 320 9.33 -16.64 -13.17
N LYS A 321 10.65 -16.88 -13.25
CA LYS A 321 11.65 -15.97 -12.66
C LYS A 321 11.39 -14.51 -13.06
N GLY A 322 11.41 -13.62 -12.06
CA GLY A 322 11.21 -12.18 -12.26
C GLY A 322 9.75 -11.74 -12.40
N TRP A 323 8.77 -12.64 -12.27
CA TRP A 323 7.33 -12.32 -12.35
C TRP A 323 6.94 -11.12 -11.48
N ARG A 324 7.51 -11.01 -10.28
CA ARG A 324 7.23 -9.97 -9.28
C ARG A 324 7.65 -8.57 -9.74
N ARG A 325 8.70 -8.48 -10.56
CA ARG A 325 9.22 -7.21 -11.11
C ARG A 325 8.27 -6.57 -12.12
N LYS A 326 7.20 -7.27 -12.52
CA LYS A 326 6.10 -6.68 -13.29
C LYS A 326 5.27 -5.69 -12.47
N ASP A 327 5.31 -5.77 -11.13
CA ASP A 327 4.70 -4.74 -10.28
C ASP A 327 5.41 -3.39 -10.45
N ASP A 328 4.75 -2.34 -9.99
CA ASP A 328 5.31 -0.99 -9.98
C ASP A 328 5.43 -0.50 -8.54
N LEU A 329 6.66 -0.27 -8.08
CA LEU A 329 6.94 0.30 -6.77
C LEU A 329 6.94 1.84 -6.78
N SER A 330 6.95 2.49 -7.95
CA SER A 330 7.17 3.95 -8.10
C SER A 330 6.10 4.80 -7.41
N TRP A 331 4.85 4.32 -7.38
CA TRP A 331 3.71 5.02 -6.77
C TRP A 331 3.69 4.92 -5.24
N ARG A 332 4.44 3.98 -4.66
CA ARG A 332 4.46 3.69 -3.22
C ARG A 332 5.18 4.79 -2.44
N VAL A 333 4.77 5.05 -1.20
CA VAL A 333 5.43 6.04 -0.34
C VAL A 333 6.85 5.60 -0.02
N SER A 334 7.04 4.31 0.20
CA SER A 334 8.34 3.72 0.49
C SER A 334 9.33 3.71 -0.69
N SER A 335 8.91 4.19 -1.86
CA SER A 335 9.82 4.54 -2.97
C SER A 335 10.56 5.86 -2.76
N TRP A 336 10.11 6.74 -1.86
CA TRP A 336 10.70 8.07 -1.69
C TRP A 336 12.15 8.03 -1.24
N PRO A 337 12.55 7.18 -0.26
CA PRO A 337 13.97 7.00 0.06
C PRO A 337 14.77 6.42 -1.11
N LEU A 338 14.22 5.49 -1.89
CA LEU A 338 14.85 4.92 -3.09
C LEU A 338 15.09 6.00 -4.16
N ARG A 339 14.10 6.85 -4.39
CA ARG A 339 14.18 7.96 -5.35
C ARG A 339 15.20 9.01 -4.93
N ARG A 340 15.29 9.32 -3.63
CA ARG A 340 16.39 10.15 -3.09
C ARG A 340 17.72 9.48 -3.43
N MET A 341 17.89 8.22 -3.02
CA MET A 341 19.11 7.44 -3.18
C MET A 341 19.60 7.35 -4.62
N VAL A 342 18.72 6.90 -5.52
CA VAL A 342 19.08 6.48 -6.88
C VAL A 342 18.90 7.60 -7.91
N LEU A 343 17.84 8.41 -7.75
CA LEU A 343 17.42 9.40 -8.73
C LEU A 343 17.65 10.84 -8.23
N GLY A 344 18.36 11.02 -7.12
CA GLY A 344 18.64 12.33 -6.53
C GLY A 344 17.37 13.14 -6.23
N GLY A 345 16.26 12.45 -5.97
CA GLY A 345 14.93 13.03 -5.73
C GLY A 345 14.14 13.41 -6.99
N ALA A 346 14.58 13.02 -8.18
CA ALA A 346 13.80 13.17 -9.41
C ALA A 346 12.65 12.17 -9.48
N VAL A 347 11.44 12.64 -9.78
CA VAL A 347 10.26 11.81 -10.10
C VAL A 347 10.18 11.70 -11.61
N LEU A 348 10.14 10.46 -12.11
CA LEU A 348 10.10 10.16 -13.53
C LEU A 348 8.74 9.62 -13.94
N GLU A 349 8.39 9.81 -15.20
CA GLU A 349 7.28 9.10 -15.85
C GLU A 349 7.67 8.72 -17.27
N GLU A 350 6.99 7.72 -17.83
CA GLU A 350 7.23 7.32 -19.21
C GLU A 350 6.90 8.48 -20.16
N ALA A 351 7.78 8.73 -21.14
CA ALA A 351 7.52 9.73 -22.16
C ALA A 351 6.31 9.34 -23.02
N THR A 352 5.51 10.32 -23.42
CA THR A 352 4.33 10.12 -24.26
C THR A 352 4.72 9.66 -25.67
N ARG A 353 3.73 9.18 -26.44
CA ARG A 353 3.95 8.81 -27.85
C ARG A 353 4.40 10.00 -28.68
N GLU A 354 3.82 11.17 -28.40
CA GLU A 354 4.12 12.42 -29.06
C GLU A 354 5.55 12.89 -28.75
N GLU A 355 5.96 12.83 -27.48
CA GLU A 355 7.32 13.16 -27.05
C GLU A 355 8.35 12.25 -27.74
N ARG A 356 8.10 10.94 -27.77
CA ARG A 356 8.97 9.98 -28.47
C ARG A 356 9.07 10.28 -29.97
N LYS A 357 7.94 10.59 -30.62
CA LYS A 357 7.89 10.94 -32.05
C LYS A 357 8.66 12.22 -32.36
N GLN A 358 8.55 13.25 -31.51
CA GLN A 358 9.25 14.54 -31.69
C GLN A 358 10.77 14.40 -31.69
N ILE A 359 11.31 13.37 -31.02
CA ILE A 359 12.76 13.16 -30.89
C ILE A 359 13.29 12.11 -31.86
N GLY A 360 12.50 11.76 -32.89
CA GLY A 360 12.90 10.81 -33.93
C GLY A 360 12.97 9.35 -33.47
N LEU A 361 12.53 9.04 -32.25
CA LEU A 361 12.39 7.65 -31.82
C LEU A 361 11.13 7.06 -32.44
N THR A 362 11.29 5.96 -33.16
CA THR A 362 10.14 5.17 -33.62
C THR A 362 9.47 4.52 -32.41
N MET A 363 8.15 4.30 -32.49
CA MET A 363 7.39 3.57 -31.46
C MET A 363 7.88 2.14 -31.24
N ALA A 364 8.69 1.62 -32.16
CA ALA A 364 9.31 0.29 -32.09
C ALA A 364 10.66 0.29 -31.36
N SER A 365 11.26 1.46 -31.06
CA SER A 365 12.50 1.50 -30.30
C SER A 365 12.23 1.01 -28.87
N PRO A 366 12.87 -0.08 -28.43
CA PRO A 366 12.75 -0.57 -27.06
C PRO A 366 13.52 0.33 -26.07
N ASP A 367 14.09 1.44 -26.52
CA ASP A 367 14.96 2.27 -25.70
C ASP A 367 14.16 3.07 -24.67
N MET A 368 14.79 3.20 -23.52
CA MET A 368 14.41 4.04 -22.39
C MET A 368 14.14 5.46 -22.87
N THR A 369 13.00 6.01 -22.44
CA THR A 369 12.69 7.42 -22.61
C THR A 369 11.79 7.83 -21.45
N LEU A 370 12.40 8.34 -20.39
CA LEU A 370 11.70 8.75 -19.16
C LEU A 370 11.79 10.25 -18.97
N ARG A 371 10.66 10.91 -18.78
CA ARG A 371 10.61 12.34 -18.52
C ARG A 371 10.75 12.64 -17.03
N ILE A 372 11.59 13.62 -16.69
CA ILE A 372 11.61 14.20 -15.35
C ILE A 372 10.34 15.02 -15.14
N LYS A 373 9.40 14.46 -14.37
CA LYS A 373 8.14 15.11 -14.01
C LYS A 373 8.35 16.17 -12.93
N HIS A 374 9.11 15.83 -11.90
CA HIS A 374 9.42 16.71 -10.77
C HIS A 374 10.83 16.47 -10.25
N LEU A 375 11.37 17.48 -9.56
CA LEU A 375 12.64 17.39 -8.84
C LEU A 375 12.40 17.77 -7.38
N GLY A 376 13.02 17.04 -6.46
CA GLY A 376 13.10 17.48 -5.08
C GLY A 376 13.85 18.82 -4.96
N GLN A 377 13.41 19.64 -4.01
CA GLN A 377 13.83 21.04 -3.92
C GLN A 377 14.90 21.29 -2.85
N TYR A 378 14.91 20.47 -1.78
CA TYR A 378 15.70 20.72 -0.59
C TYR A 378 16.46 19.47 -0.11
N GLY A 379 17.53 19.70 0.67
CA GLY A 379 18.31 18.65 1.31
C GLY A 379 18.88 17.61 0.34
N ALA A 380 18.88 16.35 0.78
CA ALA A 380 19.31 15.18 -0.01
C ALA A 380 18.37 14.89 -1.19
N HIS A 381 17.10 15.31 -1.12
CA HIS A 381 16.17 15.17 -2.24
C HIS A 381 16.44 16.15 -3.40
N ALA A 382 17.35 17.12 -3.23
CA ALA A 382 17.69 18.08 -4.28
C ALA A 382 18.90 17.67 -5.13
N ALA A 383 19.46 16.47 -4.96
CA ALA A 383 20.73 16.10 -5.60
C ALA A 383 20.66 16.17 -7.13
N ALA A 384 19.59 15.67 -7.76
CA ALA A 384 19.42 15.80 -9.21
C ALA A 384 19.29 17.27 -9.65
N LYS A 385 18.52 18.08 -8.92
CA LYS A 385 18.41 19.53 -9.19
C LYS A 385 19.78 20.21 -9.10
N LYS A 386 20.57 19.91 -8.06
CA LYS A 386 21.92 20.45 -7.85
C LYS A 386 22.91 19.99 -8.92
N ALA A 387 22.74 18.78 -9.44
CA ALA A 387 23.49 18.26 -10.57
C ALA A 387 23.05 18.86 -11.93
N GLY A 388 22.08 19.78 -11.94
CA GLY A 388 21.67 20.54 -13.12
C GLY A 388 20.58 19.90 -13.97
N PHE A 389 19.99 18.79 -13.51
CA PHE A 389 18.79 18.20 -14.14
C PHE A 389 17.61 19.19 -14.03
N ARG A 390 16.71 19.15 -15.01
CA ARG A 390 15.55 20.05 -15.10
C ARG A 390 14.26 19.25 -15.30
N LYS A 391 13.15 19.82 -14.82
CA LYS A 391 11.81 19.32 -15.18
C LYS A 391 11.66 19.36 -16.71
N GLY A 392 11.15 18.28 -17.28
CA GLY A 392 10.96 18.12 -18.73
C GLY A 392 12.11 17.43 -19.46
N ASP A 393 13.28 17.29 -18.83
CA ASP A 393 14.38 16.49 -19.38
C ASP A 393 13.91 15.07 -19.72
N LEU A 394 14.32 14.56 -20.88
CA LEU A 394 14.10 13.17 -21.26
C LEU A 394 15.37 12.35 -21.02
N ILE A 395 15.33 11.41 -20.08
CA ILE A 395 16.41 10.48 -19.81
C ILE A 395 16.37 9.37 -20.85
N LEU A 396 17.45 9.22 -21.60
CA LEU A 396 17.62 8.26 -22.67
C LEU A 396 18.49 7.05 -22.27
N SER A 397 19.35 7.22 -21.27
CA SER A 397 20.23 6.18 -20.74
C SER A 397 20.59 6.50 -19.29
N TYR A 398 20.73 5.45 -18.47
CA TYR A 398 21.17 5.56 -17.09
C TYR A 398 22.25 4.51 -16.82
N ASN A 399 23.45 4.97 -16.45
CA ASN A 399 24.63 4.13 -16.30
C ASN A 399 24.90 3.23 -17.53
N GLY A 400 24.78 3.81 -18.73
CA GLY A 400 24.92 3.09 -20.01
C GLY A 400 23.74 2.16 -20.37
N ARG A 401 22.76 1.96 -19.48
CA ARG A 401 21.59 1.11 -19.72
C ARG A 401 20.47 1.89 -20.41
N LYS A 402 19.90 1.27 -21.44
CA LYS A 402 18.74 1.78 -22.21
C LYS A 402 17.50 0.88 -22.11
N ASP A 403 17.58 -0.23 -21.41
CA ASP A 403 16.51 -1.21 -21.25
C ASP A 403 15.66 -1.00 -19.98
N LEU A 404 16.02 -0.02 -19.15
CA LEU A 404 15.30 0.37 -17.93
C LEU A 404 14.12 1.31 -18.27
N LYS A 405 12.98 0.72 -18.63
CA LYS A 405 11.88 1.44 -19.28
C LYS A 405 10.96 2.21 -18.34
N ARG A 406 10.91 1.85 -17.06
CA ARG A 406 10.04 2.43 -16.03
C ARG A 406 10.88 3.00 -14.90
N GLU A 407 10.38 4.01 -14.17
CA GLU A 407 11.07 4.52 -12.96
C GLU A 407 11.41 3.38 -11.99
N THR A 408 10.46 2.45 -11.80
CA THR A 408 10.61 1.20 -11.06
C THR A 408 11.88 0.41 -11.43
N ASP A 409 12.21 0.33 -12.72
CA ASP A 409 13.34 -0.45 -13.21
C ASP A 409 14.66 0.22 -12.80
N LEU A 410 14.73 1.57 -12.85
CA LEU A 410 15.87 2.32 -12.34
C LEU A 410 16.02 2.22 -10.84
N LEU A 411 14.92 2.31 -10.08
CA LEU A 411 14.98 2.21 -8.62
C LEU A 411 15.51 0.84 -8.19
N ALA A 412 15.01 -0.24 -8.80
CA ALA A 412 15.46 -1.60 -8.50
C ALA A 412 16.90 -1.86 -8.96
N TYR A 413 17.30 -1.37 -10.13
CA TYR A 413 18.67 -1.44 -10.62
C TYR A 413 19.62 -0.64 -9.72
N GLY A 414 19.37 0.66 -9.57
CA GLY A 414 20.29 1.58 -8.93
C GLY A 414 20.45 1.37 -7.43
N VAL A 415 19.46 0.78 -6.74
CA VAL A 415 19.61 0.47 -5.32
C VAL A 415 20.49 -0.77 -5.07
N ASN A 416 20.48 -1.73 -6.00
CA ASN A 416 21.14 -3.04 -5.82
C ASN A 416 22.47 -3.15 -6.58
N GLU A 417 22.61 -2.51 -7.73
CA GLU A 417 23.77 -2.67 -8.62
C GLU A 417 24.79 -1.53 -8.48
N LEU A 418 24.40 -0.39 -7.90
CA LEU A 418 25.28 0.77 -7.71
C LEU A 418 25.73 0.89 -6.26
N LYS A 419 26.96 1.35 -6.05
CA LYS A 419 27.52 1.57 -4.72
C LYS A 419 27.19 2.97 -4.20
N PRO A 420 26.95 3.15 -2.89
CA PRO A 420 26.88 4.48 -2.30
C PRO A 420 28.13 5.31 -2.63
N GLY A 421 27.93 6.57 -3.04
CA GLY A 421 28.98 7.49 -3.49
C GLY A 421 29.36 7.37 -4.97
N GLU A 422 28.94 6.30 -5.66
CA GLU A 422 29.18 6.15 -7.09
C GLU A 422 28.41 7.22 -7.88
N SER A 423 29.09 7.92 -8.79
CA SER A 423 28.48 8.90 -9.68
C SER A 423 28.27 8.28 -11.05
N VAL A 424 27.01 8.12 -11.46
CA VAL A 424 26.67 7.43 -12.71
C VAL A 424 26.38 8.40 -13.85
N PRO A 425 26.83 8.13 -15.08
CA PRO A 425 26.48 8.93 -16.24
C PRO A 425 25.02 8.69 -16.63
N VAL A 426 24.34 9.78 -16.99
CA VAL A 426 22.95 9.82 -17.42
C VAL A 426 22.88 10.64 -18.70
N THR A 427 22.45 10.02 -19.79
CA THR A 427 22.24 10.73 -21.06
C THR A 427 20.85 11.35 -21.05
N VAL A 428 20.80 12.66 -21.22
CA VAL A 428 19.58 13.46 -21.19
C VAL A 428 19.39 14.17 -22.53
N LEU A 429 18.18 14.19 -23.05
CA LEU A 429 17.79 15.11 -24.11
C LEU A 429 17.09 16.33 -23.50
N ARG A 430 17.62 17.51 -23.82
CA ARG A 430 17.08 18.81 -23.41
C ARG A 430 17.13 19.75 -24.59
N ASP A 431 15.99 20.35 -24.93
CA ASP A 431 15.87 21.32 -26.03
C ASP A 431 16.49 20.80 -27.35
N GLY A 432 16.27 19.50 -27.65
CA GLY A 432 16.80 18.82 -28.83
C GLY A 432 18.29 18.46 -28.79
N LYS A 433 19.01 18.78 -27.71
CA LYS A 433 20.43 18.46 -27.53
C LYS A 433 20.63 17.33 -26.54
N GLN A 434 21.50 16.39 -26.87
CA GLN A 434 21.94 15.36 -25.93
C GLN A 434 23.03 15.93 -25.02
N LEU A 435 22.85 15.73 -23.72
CA LEU A 435 23.75 16.12 -22.66
C LEU A 435 24.12 14.87 -21.87
N GLU A 436 25.40 14.72 -21.55
CA GLU A 436 25.85 13.76 -20.57
C GLU A 436 25.93 14.45 -19.20
N MET A 437 25.18 13.92 -18.24
CA MET A 437 25.09 14.45 -16.89
C MET A 437 25.44 13.35 -15.89
N TYR A 438 25.79 13.73 -14.67
CA TYR A 438 26.22 12.77 -13.65
C TYR A 438 25.32 12.86 -12.43
N LEU A 439 24.93 11.71 -11.89
CA LEU A 439 24.07 11.63 -10.73
C LEU A 439 24.71 10.73 -9.66
N PRO A 440 24.90 11.22 -8.42
CA PRO A 440 25.43 10.38 -7.36
C PRO A 440 24.35 9.43 -6.83
N ARG A 441 24.71 8.15 -6.69
CA ARG A 441 24.01 7.22 -5.81
C ARG A 441 24.30 7.63 -4.37
N GLN A 442 23.33 8.27 -3.71
CA GLN A 442 23.47 8.73 -2.32
C GLN A 442 23.49 7.54 -1.34
N GLU A 443 23.74 7.75 -0.05
CA GLU A 443 23.57 6.69 0.97
C GLU A 443 22.11 6.33 1.21
#